data_AF-A0A6L8E8C5-F1
#
_entry.id   AF-A0A6L8E8C5-F1
#
_cell.length_a   1.000
_cell.length_b   1.000
_cell.length_c   1.000
_cell.angle_alpha   90.00
_cell.angle_beta   90.00
_cell.angle_gamma   90.00
#
_symmetry.space_group_name_H-M   'P 1'
#
loop_
_entity.id
_entity.type
_entity.pdbx_description
1 polymer ?
#
loop_
_entity_poly.entity_id
_entity_poly.type
_entity_poly.pdbx_seq_one_letter_code
_entity_poly.pdbx_strand_id
1 'polypeptide(L)'
;MATRYRYSEWDGSQELPPLDADQVLETLSDDLLNFGDLQHALRNMLQRGIPGGPGDRIPGLRDLLQRLRSQRRERLDRFDLGGVMEKVRRELEELLALERETIERPLAEAAPRASGSDDAGEPAGPAEG
;
A
#
# COMPACT_ATOMS: atom_id res chain seq x y z
N MET A 1 20.11 23.52 2.84
CA MET A 1 18.70 23.41 3.30
C MET A 1 18.72 23.16 4.80
N ALA A 2 18.06 24.00 5.60
CA ALA A 2 18.01 23.83 7.06
C ALA A 2 16.82 22.93 7.44
N THR A 3 17.09 21.83 8.14
CA THR A 3 16.06 20.91 8.63
C THR A 3 15.30 21.57 9.78
N ARG A 4 14.01 21.86 9.58
CA ARG A 4 13.15 22.47 10.60
C ARG A 4 12.64 21.36 11.53
N TYR A 5 13.07 21.38 12.79
CA TYR A 5 12.59 20.44 13.81
C TYR A 5 11.28 20.96 14.43
N ARG A 6 10.24 20.13 14.44
CA ARG A 6 8.97 20.42 15.10
C ARG A 6 8.87 19.54 16.34
N TYR A 7 8.97 20.16 17.50
CA TYR A 7 8.69 19.50 18.77
C TYR A 7 7.18 19.57 19.02
N SER A 8 6.60 18.51 19.56
CA SER A 8 5.23 18.49 20.06
C SER A 8 5.26 18.22 21.55
N GLU A 9 4.23 18.67 22.26
CA GLU A 9 4.03 18.25 23.64
C GLU A 9 3.81 16.73 23.70
N TRP A 10 4.14 16.16 24.86
CA TRP A 10 3.95 14.75 25.12
C TRP A 10 2.46 14.46 25.24
N ASP A 11 1.97 13.51 24.43
CA ASP A 11 0.54 13.19 24.35
C ASP A 11 0.07 12.19 25.42
N GLY A 12 0.96 11.78 26.33
CA GLY A 12 0.64 10.86 27.43
C GLY A 12 0.40 9.42 27.00
N SER A 13 0.45 9.10 25.70
CA SER A 13 0.10 7.78 25.18
C SER A 13 1.16 6.71 25.41
N GLN A 14 2.35 7.09 25.88
CA GLN A 14 3.44 6.17 26.16
C GLN A 14 3.29 5.62 27.59
N GLU A 15 2.53 4.53 27.71
CA GLU A 15 2.64 3.62 28.85
C GLU A 15 4.01 2.94 28.80
N LEU A 16 4.95 3.45 29.58
CA LEU A 16 6.24 2.82 29.79
C LEU A 16 6.11 1.84 30.96
N PRO A 17 6.64 0.62 30.85
CA PRO A 17 6.81 -0.27 31.98
C PRO A 17 7.52 0.46 33.14
N PRO A 18 7.20 0.15 34.41
CA PRO A 18 7.90 0.74 35.54
C PRO A 18 9.41 0.46 35.41
N LEU A 19 10.22 1.52 35.45
CA LEU A 19 11.67 1.40 35.46
C LEU A 19 12.11 0.91 36.84
N ASP A 20 12.57 -0.33 36.91
CA ASP A 20 13.22 -0.88 38.09
C ASP A 20 14.69 -0.45 38.11
N ALA A 21 15.10 0.20 39.21
CA ALA A 21 16.47 0.69 39.37
C ALA A 21 17.49 -0.44 39.41
N ASP A 22 17.12 -1.59 39.98
CA ASP A 22 18.03 -2.74 40.11
C ASP A 22 18.35 -3.35 38.74
N GLN A 23 17.35 -3.48 37.86
CA GLN A 23 17.54 -3.95 36.48
C GLN A 23 18.40 -3.00 35.64
N VAL A 24 18.24 -1.69 35.83
CA VAL A 24 19.09 -0.67 35.19
C VAL A 24 20.55 -0.86 35.61
N LEU A 25 20.77 -1.00 36.91
CA LEU A 25 22.10 -1.19 37.49
C LEU A 25 22.74 -2.49 37.04
N GLU A 26 22.00 -3.60 37.01
CA GLU A 26 22.46 -4.90 36.50
C GLU A 26 22.91 -4.79 35.04
N THR A 27 22.04 -4.25 34.18
CA THR A 27 22.33 -4.08 32.74
C THR A 27 23.58 -3.22 32.50
N LEU A 28 23.73 -2.12 33.27
CA LEU A 28 24.92 -1.26 33.17
C LEU A 28 26.16 -1.93 33.73
N SER A 29 26.03 -2.69 34.82
CA SER A 29 27.14 -3.37 35.48
C SER A 29 27.73 -4.44 34.58
N ASP A 30 26.90 -5.20 33.87
CA ASP A 30 27.37 -6.20 32.89
C ASP A 30 28.23 -5.57 31.80
N ASP A 31 27.78 -4.47 31.21
CA ASP A 31 28.54 -3.76 30.18
C ASP A 31 29.79 -3.08 30.74
N LEU A 32 29.73 -2.54 31.97
CA LEU A 32 30.87 -1.96 32.68
C LEU A 32 31.95 -3.00 32.98
N LEU A 33 31.57 -4.18 33.44
CA LEU A 33 32.50 -5.28 33.71
C LEU A 33 33.14 -5.81 32.43
N ASN A 34 32.39 -5.83 31.33
CA ASN A 34 32.89 -6.31 30.04
C ASN A 34 33.84 -5.32 29.34
N PHE A 35 33.56 -4.01 29.40
CA PHE A 35 34.26 -3.02 28.58
C PHE A 35 34.99 -1.93 29.37
N GLY A 36 34.72 -1.79 30.68
CA GLY A 36 35.37 -0.80 31.56
C GLY A 36 34.98 0.65 31.33
N ASP A 37 34.01 0.95 30.45
CA ASP A 37 33.60 2.30 30.08
C ASP A 37 32.09 2.52 30.28
N LEU A 38 31.75 3.44 31.20
CA LEU A 38 30.38 3.82 31.52
C LEU A 38 29.65 4.49 30.34
N GLN A 39 30.34 5.31 29.56
CA GLN A 39 29.72 5.95 28.40
C GLN A 39 29.32 4.92 27.36
N HIS A 40 30.16 3.89 27.19
CA HIS A 40 29.89 2.77 26.31
C HIS A 40 28.69 1.95 26.79
N ALA A 41 28.65 1.62 28.09
CA ALA A 41 27.53 0.90 28.72
C ALA A 41 26.19 1.65 28.54
N LEU A 42 26.16 2.95 28.86
CA LEU A 42 24.96 3.77 28.67
C LEU A 42 24.51 3.82 27.22
N ARG A 43 25.45 3.96 26.28
CA ARG A 43 25.14 3.95 24.84
C ARG A 43 24.55 2.61 24.40
N ASN A 44 25.10 1.50 24.86
CA ASN A 44 24.62 0.17 24.52
C ASN A 44 23.24 -0.10 25.14
N MET A 45 23.03 0.28 26.40
CA MET A 45 21.74 0.20 27.08
C MET A 45 20.68 1.01 26.31
N LEU A 46 20.96 2.27 25.93
CA LEU A 46 20.03 3.09 25.14
C LEU A 46 19.72 2.46 23.76
N GLN A 47 20.70 1.82 23.12
CA GLN A 47 20.51 1.21 21.81
C GLN A 47 19.71 -0.09 21.88
N ARG A 48 19.98 -0.97 22.86
CA ARG A 48 19.39 -2.30 23.01
C ARG A 48 18.09 -2.29 23.83
N GLY A 49 17.92 -1.29 24.68
CA GLY A 49 16.86 -1.25 25.68
C GLY A 49 17.26 -1.96 26.97
N ILE A 50 16.35 -1.96 27.94
CA ILE A 50 16.53 -2.62 29.24
C ILE A 50 15.63 -3.87 29.25
N PRO A 51 16.21 -5.07 29.44
CA PRO A 51 15.40 -6.26 29.68
C PRO A 51 14.71 -6.14 31.04
N GLY A 52 13.48 -6.60 31.13
CA GLY A 52 12.80 -6.77 32.41
C GLY A 52 12.03 -8.08 32.45
N GLY A 53 11.04 -8.14 33.33
CA GLY A 53 10.22 -9.33 33.52
C GLY A 53 9.44 -9.76 32.27
N PRO A 54 8.77 -10.92 32.29
CA PRO A 54 7.98 -11.41 31.17
C PRO A 54 6.91 -10.38 30.75
N GLY A 55 7.13 -9.70 29.63
CA GLY A 55 6.22 -8.65 29.11
C GLY A 55 6.65 -7.22 29.46
N ASP A 56 7.52 -7.04 30.45
CA ASP A 56 8.08 -5.74 30.85
C ASP A 56 9.47 -5.58 30.24
N ARG A 57 9.53 -5.07 29.02
CA ARG A 57 10.80 -4.67 28.38
C ARG A 57 10.72 -3.24 27.95
N ILE A 58 11.76 -2.47 28.30
CA ILE A 58 11.91 -1.11 27.80
C ILE A 58 12.58 -1.19 26.42
N PRO A 59 11.91 -0.75 25.36
CA PRO A 59 12.45 -0.83 24.01
C PRO A 59 13.68 0.08 23.85
N GLY A 60 14.68 -0.41 23.14
CA GLY A 60 15.84 0.40 22.78
C GLY A 60 15.55 1.34 21.61
N LEU A 61 16.46 2.29 21.38
CA LEU A 61 16.38 3.19 20.22
C LEU A 61 16.29 2.42 18.89
N ARG A 62 16.95 1.26 18.79
CA ARG A 62 16.87 0.40 17.59
C ARG A 62 15.45 -0.10 17.34
N ASP A 63 14.77 -0.55 18.39
CA ASP A 63 13.39 -1.05 18.30
C ASP A 63 12.42 0.07 17.94
N LEU A 64 12.59 1.25 18.55
CA LEU A 64 11.79 2.43 18.25
C LEU A 64 11.95 2.88 16.80
N LEU A 65 13.19 2.91 16.28
CA LEU A 65 13.47 3.22 14.88
C LEU A 65 12.87 2.17 13.94
N GLN A 66 12.92 0.89 14.31
CA GLN A 66 12.31 -0.18 13.53
C GLN A 66 10.79 -0.02 13.49
N ARG A 67 10.13 0.22 14.63
CA ARG A 67 8.69 0.50 14.70
C ARG A 67 8.31 1.71 13.83
N LEU A 68 9.07 2.78 13.91
CA LEU A 68 8.85 3.98 13.09
C LEU A 68 8.97 3.70 11.58
N ARG A 69 9.98 2.90 11.18
CA ARG A 69 10.15 2.48 9.78
C ARG A 69 8.97 1.62 9.31
N SER A 70 8.49 0.71 10.15
CA SER A 70 7.31 -0.12 9.85
C SER A 70 6.06 0.74 9.68
N GLN A 71 5.78 1.66 10.60
CA GLN A 71 4.65 2.60 10.50
C GLN A 71 4.74 3.48 9.25
N ARG A 72 5.94 3.97 8.92
CA ARG A 72 6.16 4.73 7.69
C ARG A 72 5.80 3.90 6.46
N ARG A 73 6.25 2.64 6.40
CA ARG A 73 5.95 1.73 5.29
C ARG A 73 4.45 1.47 5.19
N GLU A 74 3.80 1.12 6.30
CA GLU A 74 2.35 0.88 6.34
C GLU A 74 1.54 2.09 5.84
N ARG A 75 1.93 3.30 6.24
CA ARG A 75 1.29 4.53 5.74
C ARG A 75 1.53 4.71 4.23
N LEU A 76 2.76 4.51 3.76
CA LEU A 76 3.07 4.61 2.34
C LEU A 76 2.32 3.57 1.52
N ASP A 77 2.23 2.32 1.98
CA ASP A 77 1.48 1.26 1.31
C ASP A 77 -0.02 1.58 1.28
N ARG A 78 -0.57 2.13 2.37
CA ARG A 78 -1.98 2.56 2.45
C ARG A 78 -2.31 3.71 1.50
N PHE A 79 -1.35 4.60 1.27
CA PHE A 79 -1.48 5.78 0.41
C PHE A 79 -0.72 5.63 -0.91
N ASP A 80 -0.35 4.42 -1.32
CA ASP A 80 0.22 4.19 -2.65
C ASP A 80 -0.91 4.31 -3.67
N LEU A 81 -1.15 5.57 -4.04
CA LEU A 81 -2.10 5.98 -5.06
C LEU A 81 -1.81 5.28 -6.40
N GLY A 82 -0.62 4.73 -6.64
CA GLY A 82 -0.30 4.00 -7.86
C GLY A 82 -1.27 2.85 -8.13
N GLY A 83 -1.56 2.01 -7.13
CA GLY A 83 -2.46 0.87 -7.30
C GLY A 83 -3.94 1.26 -7.41
N VAL A 84 -4.37 2.31 -6.70
CA VAL A 84 -5.75 2.83 -6.81
C VAL A 84 -5.97 3.50 -8.16
N MET A 85 -5.01 4.31 -8.62
CA MET A 85 -5.10 4.98 -9.93
C MET A 85 -5.00 3.98 -11.09
N GLU A 86 -4.25 2.89 -10.94
CA GLU A 86 -4.22 1.78 -11.91
C GLU A 86 -5.59 1.08 -12.02
N LYS A 87 -6.27 0.85 -10.90
CA LYS A 87 -7.63 0.27 -10.89
C LYS A 87 -8.64 1.19 -11.56
N VAL A 88 -8.61 2.49 -11.24
CA VAL A 88 -9.49 3.48 -11.88
C VAL A 88 -9.25 3.53 -13.39
N ARG A 89 -7.99 3.49 -13.84
CA ARG A 89 -7.68 3.44 -15.28
C ARG A 89 -8.29 2.22 -15.95
N ARG A 90 -8.15 1.04 -15.33
CA ARG A 90 -8.68 -0.21 -15.87
C ARG A 90 -10.21 -0.21 -15.94
N GLU A 91 -10.89 0.26 -14.89
CA GLU A 91 -12.35 0.38 -14.88
C GLU A 91 -12.84 1.36 -15.97
N LEU A 92 -12.12 2.46 -16.20
CA LEU A 92 -12.43 3.39 -17.29
C LEU A 92 -12.19 2.76 -18.68
N GLU A 93 -11.13 1.97 -18.85
CA GLU A 93 -10.86 1.25 -20.11
C GLU A 93 -11.94 0.18 -20.40
N GLU A 94 -12.37 -0.56 -19.39
CA GLU A 94 -13.46 -1.54 -19.48
C GLU A 94 -14.79 -0.86 -19.85
N LEU A 95 -15.10 0.28 -19.23
CA LEU A 95 -16.29 1.05 -19.56
C LEU A 95 -16.27 1.57 -21.01
N LEU A 96 -15.12 2.09 -21.46
CA LEU A 96 -14.95 2.56 -22.84
C LEU A 96 -15.06 1.42 -23.87
N ALA A 97 -14.56 0.23 -23.54
CA ALA A 97 -14.70 -0.95 -24.41
C ALA A 97 -16.18 -1.37 -24.54
N LEU A 98 -16.91 -1.37 -23.42
CA LEU A 98 -18.33 -1.71 -23.39
C LEU A 98 -19.17 -0.70 -24.18
N GLU A 99 -18.90 0.61 -24.03
CA GLU A 99 -19.58 1.64 -24.82
C GLU A 99 -19.33 1.48 -26.32
N ARG A 100 -18.09 1.19 -26.73
CA ARG A 100 -17.77 0.94 -28.15
C ARG A 100 -18.54 -0.23 -28.73
N GLU A 101 -18.56 -1.37 -28.04
CA GLU A 101 -19.32 -2.55 -28.48
C GLU A 101 -20.83 -2.26 -28.56
N THR A 102 -21.35 -1.48 -27.61
CA THR A 102 -22.77 -1.11 -27.56
C THR A 102 -23.16 -0.11 -28.63
N ILE A 103 -22.24 0.75 -29.09
CA ILE A 103 -22.46 1.70 -30.21
C ILE A 103 -22.34 0.99 -31.57
N GLU A 104 -21.49 -0.03 -31.70
CA GLU A 104 -21.35 -0.80 -32.95
C GLU A 104 -22.52 -1.78 -33.18
N ARG A 105 -23.16 -2.28 -32.12
CA ARG A 105 -24.32 -3.19 -32.20
C ARG A 105 -25.53 -2.62 -32.96
N PRO A 106 -26.00 -1.38 -32.72
CA PRO A 106 -27.12 -0.81 -33.47
C PRO A 106 -26.77 -0.46 -34.92
N LEU A 107 -25.48 -0.37 -35.30
CA LEU A 107 -25.08 -0.15 -36.69
C LEU A 107 -25.08 -1.45 -37.51
N ALA A 108 -24.72 -2.58 -36.89
CA ALA A 108 -24.70 -3.90 -37.53
C ALA A 108 -26.11 -4.53 -37.67
N GLU A 109 -27.03 -4.27 -36.72
CA GLU A 109 -28.40 -4.79 -36.78
C GLU A 109 -29.28 -4.05 -37.82
N ALA A 110 -28.87 -2.86 -38.26
CA ALA A 110 -29.53 -2.08 -39.30
C ALA A 110 -29.11 -2.45 -40.75
N ALA A 111 -28.11 -3.31 -40.94
CA ALA A 111 -27.68 -3.79 -42.25
C ALA A 111 -27.28 -5.27 -42.17
N PRO A 112 -28.16 -6.25 -42.50
CA PRO A 112 -28.72 -6.38 -43.85
C PRO A 112 -30.17 -6.95 -43.89
N ARG A 113 -31.14 -6.17 -44.40
CA ARG A 113 -32.40 -6.71 -44.94
C ARG A 113 -32.62 -6.41 -46.43
N ALA A 114 -31.59 -5.92 -47.11
CA ALA A 114 -31.63 -5.62 -48.54
C ALA A 114 -30.73 -6.58 -49.34
N SER A 115 -31.01 -7.88 -49.27
CA SER A 115 -30.50 -8.85 -50.25
C SER A 115 -31.33 -10.14 -50.16
N GLY A 116 -32.40 -10.23 -50.93
CA GLY A 116 -33.25 -11.42 -50.91
C GLY A 116 -34.62 -11.26 -51.55
N SER A 117 -34.69 -10.80 -52.80
CA SER A 117 -35.78 -11.12 -53.74
C SER A 117 -35.50 -10.47 -55.09
N ASP A 118 -34.92 -11.22 -56.02
CA ASP A 118 -35.23 -11.13 -57.45
C ASP A 118 -34.57 -12.33 -58.14
N ASP A 119 -35.22 -13.49 -57.97
CA ASP A 119 -35.12 -14.59 -58.92
C ASP A 119 -36.52 -15.18 -59.15
N ALA A 120 -36.74 -15.57 -60.40
CA ALA A 120 -37.87 -16.31 -60.97
C ALA A 120 -39.15 -15.54 -61.38
N GLY A 121 -39.30 -15.36 -62.70
CA GLY A 121 -40.61 -15.04 -63.30
C GLY A 121 -40.66 -14.79 -64.81
N GLU A 122 -40.00 -15.59 -65.65
CA GLU A 122 -40.38 -15.79 -67.07
C GLU A 122 -41.10 -17.15 -67.17
N PRO A 123 -42.21 -17.37 -67.94
CA PRO A 123 -42.39 -17.18 -69.40
C PRO A 123 -43.81 -16.64 -69.77
N ALA A 124 -44.32 -16.44 -71.00
CA ALA A 124 -44.14 -17.02 -72.33
C ALA A 124 -44.79 -16.05 -73.37
N GLY A 125 -44.27 -15.90 -74.60
CA GLY A 125 -44.86 -16.55 -75.78
C GLY A 125 -45.34 -15.55 -76.87
N PRO A 126 -45.52 -15.97 -78.15
CA PRO A 126 -44.88 -15.33 -79.32
C PRO A 126 -45.82 -14.80 -80.43
N ALA A 127 -45.27 -14.10 -81.44
CA ALA A 127 -45.65 -14.11 -82.90
C ALA A 127 -44.85 -13.00 -83.63
N GLU A 128 -43.86 -13.34 -84.48
CA GLU A 128 -43.94 -13.48 -85.95
C GLU A 128 -44.34 -12.21 -86.73
N GLY A 129 -43.49 -11.82 -87.69
CA GLY A 129 -43.69 -10.74 -88.67
C GLY A 129 -42.39 -10.16 -89.20
#